data_AF-A0A914DPB6-F1
#
_entry.id   AF-A0A914DPB6-F1
#
_cell.length_a   1.000
_cell.length_b   1.000
_cell.length_c   1.000
_cell.angle_alpha   90.00
_cell.angle_beta   90.00
_cell.angle_gamma   90.00
#
_symmetry.space_group_name_H-M   'P 1'
#
loop_
_entity.id
_entity.type
_entity.pdbx_description
1 polymer ?
#
loop_
_entity_poly.entity_id
_entity_poly.type
_entity_poly.pdbx_seq_one_letter_code
_entity_poly.pdbx_strand_id
1 'polypeptide(L)'
;QYGVTPGIYTSFYDWQQITSSWTGLPSYGKVYLWYWHVLGQGVSGETLADFSDFRSFGGMSVAHVKQFAQSENLCGLILNRNVYSATSKSVKAVSKQNKDEIQVGCVFSNC
;
A
#
# COMPACT_ATOMS: atom_id res chain seq x y z
N GLN A 1 16.33 -20.87 1.68
CA GLN A 1 15.31 -19.81 1.86
C GLN A 1 15.99 -18.61 2.51
N TYR A 2 15.82 -17.38 1.99
CA TYR A 2 16.61 -16.19 2.40
C TYR A 2 16.04 -15.41 3.61
N GLY A 3 15.08 -15.97 4.36
CA GLY A 3 14.45 -15.27 5.49
C GLY A 3 13.58 -14.07 5.10
N VAL A 4 13.36 -13.82 3.81
CA VAL A 4 12.52 -12.74 3.29
C VAL A 4 11.12 -13.26 3.01
N THR A 5 10.09 -12.51 3.42
CA THR A 5 8.69 -12.78 3.07
C THR A 5 8.32 -11.95 1.84
N PRO A 6 7.88 -12.57 0.73
CA PRO A 6 7.49 -11.82 -0.47
C PRO A 6 6.18 -11.05 -0.26
N GLY A 7 6.01 -9.97 -1.00
CA GLY A 7 4.78 -9.19 -1.09
C GLY A 7 4.25 -9.12 -2.52
N ILE A 8 2.93 -9.03 -2.68
CA ILE A 8 2.26 -8.87 -3.97
C ILE A 8 1.60 -7.49 -4.01
N TYR A 9 1.87 -6.73 -5.06
CA TYR A 9 1.19 -5.48 -5.39
C TYR A 9 0.10 -5.74 -6.43
N THR A 10 -1.16 -5.53 -6.08
CA THR A 10 -2.30 -5.82 -6.99
C THR A 10 -3.61 -5.20 -6.48
N SER A 11 -4.66 -5.27 -7.30
CA SER A 11 -6.03 -4.94 -6.92
C SER A 11 -6.94 -6.18 -7.09
N PHE A 12 -8.17 -6.11 -6.58
CA PHE A 12 -9.19 -7.13 -6.85
C PHE A 12 -9.35 -7.38 -8.35
N TYR A 13 -9.36 -6.31 -9.14
CA TYR A 13 -9.59 -6.33 -10.58
C TYR A 13 -8.40 -6.94 -11.33
N ASP A 14 -7.18 -6.50 -11.03
CA ASP A 14 -5.97 -7.05 -11.64
C ASP A 14 -5.81 -8.53 -11.30
N TRP A 15 -6.09 -8.90 -10.04
CA TRP A 15 -6.06 -10.29 -9.61
C TRP A 15 -7.02 -11.15 -10.42
N GLN A 16 -8.26 -10.67 -10.61
CA GLN A 16 -9.24 -11.35 -11.45
C GLN A 16 -8.74 -11.52 -12.89
N GLN A 17 -8.19 -10.48 -13.50
CA GLN A 17 -7.74 -10.55 -14.90
C GLN A 17 -6.52 -11.44 -15.11
N ILE A 18 -5.53 -11.32 -14.23
CA ILE A 18 -4.22 -11.97 -14.42
C ILE A 18 -4.28 -13.43 -13.97
N THR A 19 -4.97 -13.70 -12.87
CA THR A 19 -4.96 -15.02 -12.22
C THR A 19 -6.27 -15.79 -12.38
N SER A 20 -7.27 -15.21 -13.06
CA SER A 20 -8.63 -15.77 -13.11
C SER A 20 -9.20 -16.02 -11.71
N SER A 21 -8.98 -15.07 -10.79
CA SER A 21 -9.43 -15.12 -9.39
C SER A 21 -8.92 -16.32 -8.58
N TRP A 22 -7.73 -16.84 -8.91
CA TRP A 22 -7.14 -17.98 -8.22
C TRP A 22 -6.99 -17.75 -6.72
N THR A 23 -7.34 -18.73 -5.88
CA THR A 23 -7.42 -18.60 -4.41
C THR A 23 -6.36 -19.38 -3.65
N GLY A 24 -5.45 -20.09 -4.34
CA GLY A 24 -4.50 -21.01 -3.73
C GLY A 24 -3.28 -20.35 -3.07
N LEU A 25 -3.14 -19.02 -3.15
CA LEU A 25 -1.95 -18.31 -2.67
C LEU A 25 -1.63 -18.57 -1.19
N PRO A 26 -2.59 -18.57 -0.24
CA PRO A 26 -2.29 -18.82 1.17
C PRO A 26 -1.66 -20.20 1.44
N SER A 27 -1.85 -21.18 0.55
CA SER A 27 -1.31 -22.53 0.70
C SER A 27 0.21 -22.60 0.50
N TYR A 28 0.83 -21.57 -0.08
CA TYR A 28 2.28 -21.52 -0.33
C TYR A 28 3.06 -20.80 0.79
N GLY A 29 2.39 -20.46 1.90
CA GLY A 29 2.97 -19.83 3.06
C GLY A 29 2.64 -18.35 3.17
N LYS A 30 3.41 -17.64 4.00
CA LYS A 30 3.17 -16.24 4.32
C LYS A 30 3.50 -15.36 3.11
N VAL A 31 2.53 -14.55 2.67
CA VAL A 31 2.67 -13.54 1.63
C VAL A 31 2.01 -12.26 2.13
N TYR A 32 2.66 -11.12 1.92
CA TYR A 32 2.08 -9.82 2.23
C TYR A 32 1.34 -9.24 1.03
N LEU A 33 0.25 -8.52 1.29
CA LEU A 33 -0.56 -7.88 0.26
C LEU A 33 -0.41 -6.36 0.32
N TRP A 34 0.08 -5.77 -0.76
CA TRP A 34 -0.01 -4.35 -1.07
C TRP A 34 -1.15 -4.14 -2.06
N TYR A 35 -2.32 -3.84 -1.52
CA TYR A 35 -3.53 -3.61 -2.29
C TYR A 35 -3.54 -2.19 -2.88
N TRP A 36 -3.99 -2.00 -4.11
CA TRP A 36 -4.24 -0.66 -4.64
C TRP A 36 -5.71 -0.46 -5.02
N HIS A 37 -6.23 0.72 -4.68
CA HIS A 37 -7.57 1.15 -5.08
C HIS A 37 -7.65 2.67 -5.11
N VAL A 38 -7.87 3.20 -6.31
CA VAL A 38 -8.04 4.62 -6.60
C VAL A 38 -9.21 4.75 -7.59
N LEU A 39 -9.87 5.91 -7.60
CA LEU A 39 -10.94 6.23 -8.55
C LEU A 39 -10.41 6.86 -9.85
N GLY A 40 -9.14 7.26 -9.85
CA GLY A 40 -8.48 7.89 -10.99
C GLY A 40 -7.06 8.32 -10.64
N GLN A 41 -6.45 9.09 -11.53
CA GLN A 41 -5.14 9.72 -11.29
C GLN A 41 -5.31 11.10 -10.66
N GLY A 42 -4.30 11.54 -9.92
CA GLY A 42 -4.28 12.83 -9.23
C GLY A 42 -5.19 12.88 -8.01
N VAL A 43 -5.21 14.05 -7.36
CA VAL A 43 -5.88 14.27 -6.05
C VAL A 43 -7.38 13.96 -6.11
N SER A 44 -8.05 14.21 -7.25
CA SER A 44 -9.47 13.88 -7.42
C SER A 44 -9.76 12.38 -7.51
N GLY A 45 -8.72 11.55 -7.72
CA GLY A 45 -8.81 10.10 -7.82
C GLY A 45 -8.52 9.37 -6.50
N GLU A 46 -8.23 10.08 -5.41
CA GLU A 46 -7.92 9.48 -4.12
C GLU A 46 -9.10 8.67 -3.56
N THR A 47 -8.78 7.59 -2.85
CA THR A 47 -9.71 6.93 -1.91
C THR A 47 -9.29 7.21 -0.48
N LEU A 48 -10.13 6.84 0.50
CA LEU A 48 -9.78 7.01 1.91
C LEU A 48 -8.46 6.29 2.23
N ALA A 49 -7.60 6.97 3.00
CA ALA A 49 -6.32 6.42 3.48
C ALA A 49 -6.53 5.42 4.64
N ASP A 50 -7.42 4.46 4.44
CA ASP A 50 -7.72 3.35 5.35
C ASP A 50 -8.04 2.08 4.56
N PHE A 51 -8.36 0.98 5.25
CA PHE A 51 -8.68 -0.31 4.64
C PHE A 51 -10.19 -0.60 4.56
N SER A 52 -11.05 0.41 4.75
CA SER A 52 -12.52 0.21 4.84
C SER A 52 -13.16 -0.26 3.53
N ASP A 53 -12.50 0.00 2.40
CA ASP A 53 -12.93 -0.42 1.07
C ASP A 53 -12.28 -1.73 0.58
N PHE A 54 -11.43 -2.35 1.40
CA PHE A 54 -10.79 -3.61 1.04
C PHE A 54 -11.82 -4.73 0.91
N ARG A 55 -11.73 -5.48 -0.18
CA ARG A 55 -12.53 -6.67 -0.44
C ARG A 55 -11.60 -7.87 -0.52
N SER A 56 -11.96 -8.98 0.12
CA SER A 56 -11.14 -10.19 0.07
C SER A 56 -11.06 -10.75 -1.35
N PHE A 57 -9.87 -11.15 -1.78
CA PHE A 57 -9.61 -11.83 -3.05
C PHE A 57 -8.38 -12.71 -2.95
N GLY A 58 -8.21 -13.65 -3.88
CA GLY A 58 -6.99 -14.47 -3.94
C GLY A 58 -6.72 -15.32 -2.71
N GLY A 59 -7.76 -15.64 -1.92
CA GLY A 59 -7.63 -16.29 -0.61
C GLY A 59 -7.07 -15.40 0.50
N MET A 60 -6.79 -14.11 0.22
CA MET A 60 -6.30 -13.13 1.19
C MET A 60 -7.47 -12.38 1.80
N SER A 61 -7.55 -12.39 3.14
CA SER A 61 -8.57 -11.66 3.90
C SER A 61 -8.04 -10.35 4.51
N VAL A 62 -6.74 -10.07 4.38
CA VAL A 62 -6.08 -8.90 4.99
C VAL A 62 -5.09 -8.27 4.00
N ALA A 63 -5.19 -6.95 3.82
CA ALA A 63 -4.16 -6.14 3.19
C ALA A 63 -3.21 -5.54 4.25
N HIS A 64 -1.93 -5.42 3.91
CA HIS A 64 -0.88 -4.90 4.80
C HIS A 64 -0.53 -3.46 4.46
N VAL A 65 -0.58 -3.14 3.17
CA VAL A 65 -0.40 -1.79 2.62
C VAL A 65 -1.56 -1.52 1.65
N LYS A 66 -2.08 -0.30 1.64
CA LYS A 66 -2.98 0.20 0.62
C LYS A 66 -2.36 1.39 -0.10
N GLN A 67 -2.35 1.37 -1.42
CA GLN A 67 -2.15 2.57 -2.23
C GLN A 67 -3.50 3.23 -2.49
N PHE A 68 -3.70 4.42 -1.92
CA PHE A 68 -4.95 5.17 -1.97
C PHE A 68 -4.89 6.39 -2.90
N ALA A 69 -3.70 6.70 -3.44
CA ALA A 69 -3.49 7.78 -4.41
C ALA A 69 -2.43 7.40 -5.46
N GLN A 70 -2.60 7.88 -6.69
CA GLN A 70 -1.68 7.65 -7.80
C GLN A 70 -1.43 8.93 -8.61
N SER A 71 -0.20 9.09 -9.09
CA SER A 71 0.22 10.19 -9.97
C SER A 71 -0.14 11.59 -9.43
N GLU A 72 0.13 11.83 -8.16
CA GLU A 72 -0.08 13.13 -7.54
C GLU A 72 1.14 14.01 -7.68
N ASN A 73 0.94 15.27 -8.08
CA ASN A 73 1.99 16.27 -8.04
C ASN A 73 2.04 16.92 -6.65
N LEU A 74 3.06 16.59 -5.89
CA LEU A 74 3.34 17.18 -4.59
C LEU A 74 4.74 17.75 -4.59
N CYS A 75 4.83 19.07 -4.38
CA CYS A 75 6.09 19.80 -4.35
C CYS A 75 6.97 19.57 -5.60
N GLY A 76 6.34 19.43 -6.79
CA GLY A 76 7.02 19.22 -8.07
C GLY A 76 7.38 17.78 -8.39
N LEU A 77 7.03 16.81 -7.53
CA LEU A 77 7.26 15.39 -7.72
C LEU A 77 5.95 14.65 -8.00
N ILE A 78 5.98 13.72 -8.94
CA ILE A 78 4.86 12.80 -9.20
C ILE A 78 5.03 11.57 -8.33
N LEU A 79 4.08 11.33 -7.42
CA LEU A 79 4.16 10.33 -6.37
C LEU A 79 2.87 9.52 -6.26
N ASN A 80 2.99 8.32 -5.70
CA ASN A 80 1.86 7.54 -5.20
C ASN A 80 1.87 7.58 -3.66
N ARG A 81 0.69 7.59 -3.03
CA ARG A 81 0.58 7.61 -1.57
C ARG A 81 -0.05 6.33 -1.05
N ASN A 82 0.48 5.89 0.10
CA ASN A 82 0.16 4.61 0.70
C ASN A 82 -0.14 4.75 2.18
N VAL A 83 -1.01 3.89 2.70
CA VAL A 83 -1.22 3.69 4.13
C VAL A 83 -0.84 2.26 4.50
N TYR A 84 -0.26 2.08 5.68
CA TYR A 84 0.15 0.77 6.20
C TYR A 84 -0.62 0.51 7.50
N SER A 85 -1.02 -0.74 7.73
CA SER A 85 -1.60 -1.13 9.01
C SER A 85 -0.51 -1.19 10.07
N ALA A 86 -0.43 -0.17 10.93
CA ALA A 86 0.53 -0.13 12.03
C ALA A 86 -0.06 -0.87 13.24
N THR A 87 0.18 -2.18 13.37
CA THR A 87 -0.19 -2.95 14.58
C THR A 87 0.76 -2.72 15.77
N SER A 88 1.40 -1.56 15.84
CA SER A 88 2.28 -1.18 16.94
C SER A 88 2.17 0.32 17.12
N LYS A 89 1.66 0.74 18.29
CA LYS A 89 1.55 2.11 18.81
C LYS A 89 2.13 3.13 17.84
N SER A 90 1.26 3.80 17.08
CA SER A 90 1.53 5.03 16.31
C SER A 90 2.97 5.50 16.45
N VAL A 91 3.86 4.97 15.60
CA VAL A 91 5.15 5.61 15.37
C VAL A 91 4.76 6.91 14.70
N LYS A 92 4.62 7.98 15.49
CA LYS A 92 4.56 9.35 14.97
C LYS A 92 5.70 9.43 13.98
N ALA A 93 5.41 9.76 12.72
CA ALA A 93 6.44 9.99 11.73
C ALA A 93 7.50 10.89 12.36
N VAL A 94 8.69 10.34 12.60
CA VAL A 94 9.76 11.07 13.26
C VAL A 94 10.31 12.02 12.20
N SER A 95 9.90 13.28 12.26
CA SER A 95 10.59 14.37 11.58
C SER A 95 11.91 14.64 12.32
N LYS A 96 12.93 13.81 12.08
CA LYS A 96 14.30 14.17 12.41
C LYS A 96 15.14 14.11 11.15
N GLN A 97 15.48 15.29 10.65
CA GLN A 97 16.58 15.46 9.71
C GLN A 97 17.88 15.21 10.48
N ASN A 98 18.51 14.07 10.21
CA ASN A 98 19.95 13.89 10.46
C ASN A 98 20.57 13.30 9.20
N LYS A 99 21.79 13.74 8.90
CA LYS A 99 22.47 13.64 7.59
C LYS A 99 22.77 12.22 7.09
N ASP A 100 22.55 11.20 7.92
CA ASP A 100 22.98 9.82 7.66
C ASP A 100 21.84 8.77 7.82
N GLU A 101 20.56 9.18 7.81
CA GLU A 101 19.42 8.26 7.97
C GLU A 101 18.46 8.31 6.77
N ILE A 102 18.08 7.14 6.23
CA ILE A 102 17.06 7.04 5.18
C ILE A 102 15.67 7.16 5.82
N GLN A 103 15.02 8.31 5.66
CA GLN A 103 13.62 8.51 6.01
C GLN A 103 12.71 7.86 4.96
N VAL A 104 11.88 6.90 5.38
CA VAL A 104 10.78 6.36 4.58
C VAL A 104 9.46 6.88 5.14
N GLY A 105 8.82 7.80 4.40
CA GLY A 105 7.48 8.34 4.69
C GLY A 105 7.47 9.51 5.68
N CYS A 106 7.48 10.74 5.16
CA CYS A 106 7.21 11.96 5.94
C CYS A 106 5.71 12.29 5.89
N VAL A 107 5.18 12.89 6.97
CA VAL A 107 3.89 13.60 6.91
C VAL A 107 4.16 14.87 6.11
N PHE A 108 3.72 14.89 4.86
CA PHE A 108 3.77 16.09 4.00
C PHE A 108 2.67 17.07 4.42
N SER A 109 2.79 17.63 5.62
CA SER A 109 1.96 18.75 6.07
C SER A 109 2.62 20.03 5.59
N ASN A 110 2.11 20.54 4.46
CA ASN A 110 2.39 21.85 3.87
C ASN A 110 3.61 21.90 2.93
N CYS A 111 3.36 21.62 1.67
CA CYS A 111 3.50 22.66 0.64
C CYS A 111 2.16 23.44 0.65
#